data_AF-T1L565-F1
#
_entry.id   AF-T1L565-F1
#
_cell.length_a   1.000
_cell.length_b   1.000
_cell.length_c   1.000
_cell.angle_alpha   90.00
_cell.angle_beta   90.00
_cell.angle_gamma   90.00
#
_symmetry.space_group_name_H-M   'P 1'
#
loop_
_entity.id
_entity.type
_entity.pdbx_description
1 polymer ?
#
loop_
_entity_poly.entity_id
_entity_poly.type
_entity_poly.pdbx_seq_one_letter_code
_entity_poly.pdbx_strand_id
1 'polypeptide(L)'
;MKELENCDHNGPILYVLVVGFHHKKGCLIEYCFPKMRHTEDSDGKESDMDGNDDSTTNENDNKKPFKLPKVWRTLPSIALPDGAHNYDRDTIYFHLPHPDRPLSTIYGISCYRQIASDRLHRKTDD
;
A
#
# COMPACT_ATOMS: atom_id res chain seq x y z
N MET A 1 -14.90 -30.61 8.66
CA MET A 1 -14.13 -30.59 7.40
C MET A 1 -13.57 -29.20 7.24
N LYS A 2 -12.27 -29.10 6.95
CA LYS A 2 -11.53 -27.84 6.80
C LYS A 2 -11.98 -27.17 5.49
N GLU A 3 -12.59 -25.99 5.58
CA GLU A 3 -12.50 -24.98 4.52
C GLU A 3 -11.56 -23.90 5.04
N LEU A 4 -10.26 -24.20 5.01
CA LEU A 4 -9.29 -23.14 4.80
C LEU A 4 -9.60 -22.65 3.39
N GLU A 5 -10.20 -21.46 3.27
CA GLU A 5 -10.19 -20.70 2.04
C GLU A 5 -8.73 -20.48 1.64
N ASN A 6 -8.17 -21.45 0.91
CA ASN A 6 -7.08 -21.23 -0.02
C ASN A 6 -7.61 -20.19 -1.00
N CYS A 7 -7.33 -18.92 -0.75
CA CYS A 7 -7.29 -17.93 -1.81
C CYS A 7 -6.08 -18.27 -2.68
N ASP A 8 -6.23 -19.33 -3.48
CA ASP A 8 -5.40 -19.57 -4.65
C ASP A 8 -5.61 -18.37 -5.56
N HIS A 9 -4.77 -17.34 -5.36
CA HIS A 9 -4.59 -16.24 -6.29
C HIS A 9 -3.94 -16.84 -7.54
N ASN A 10 -4.70 -17.63 -8.31
CA ASN A 10 -4.22 -18.37 -9.46
C ASN A 10 -4.07 -17.49 -10.71
N GLY A 11 -4.06 -16.17 -10.52
CA GLY A 11 -3.85 -15.16 -11.55
C GLY A 11 -2.44 -14.55 -11.45
N PRO A 12 -1.90 -14.01 -12.55
CA PRO A 12 -0.56 -13.42 -12.57
C PRO A 12 -0.44 -12.12 -11.75
N ILE A 13 -1.57 -11.49 -11.39
CA ILE A 13 -1.62 -10.23 -10.64
C ILE A 13 -2.08 -10.53 -9.21
N LEU A 14 -1.21 -10.27 -8.23
CA LEU A 14 -1.51 -10.47 -6.81
C LEU A 14 -2.27 -9.28 -6.21
N TYR A 15 -1.80 -8.07 -6.49
CA TYR A 15 -2.35 -6.82 -5.95
C TYR A 15 -2.36 -5.71 -6.99
N VAL A 16 -3.40 -4.88 -6.94
CA VAL A 16 -3.50 -3.59 -7.61
C VAL A 16 -3.59 -2.52 -6.53
N LEU A 17 -2.65 -1.59 -6.53
CA LEU A 17 -2.51 -0.55 -5.52
C LEU A 17 -2.61 0.83 -6.16
N VAL A 18 -3.25 1.78 -5.46
CA VAL A 18 -3.13 3.21 -5.76
C VAL A 18 -2.31 3.84 -4.65
N VAL A 19 -1.19 4.46 -5.03
CA VAL A 19 -0.29 5.15 -4.10
C VAL A 19 -0.37 6.64 -4.38
N GLY A 20 -0.71 7.40 -3.36
CA GLY A 20 -0.75 8.86 -3.36
C GLY A 20 0.39 9.45 -2.55
N PHE A 21 0.51 10.78 -2.60
CA PHE A 21 1.47 11.54 -1.81
C PHE A 21 0.76 12.61 -0.99
N HIS A 22 0.98 12.60 0.32
CA HIS A 22 0.48 13.60 1.24
C HIS A 22 1.66 14.38 1.82
N HIS A 23 1.63 15.72 1.74
CA HIS A 23 2.78 16.57 2.07
C HIS A 23 3.33 16.42 3.51
N LYS A 24 2.48 16.07 4.50
CA LYS A 24 2.91 15.75 5.89
C LYS A 24 3.31 14.29 6.12
N LYS A 25 2.76 13.34 5.35
CA LYS A 25 2.79 11.89 5.64
C LYS A 25 3.63 11.09 4.65
N GLY A 26 4.02 11.72 3.55
CA GLY A 26 4.72 11.10 2.44
C GLY A 26 3.82 10.21 1.60
N CYS A 27 4.37 9.09 1.12
CA CYS A 27 3.69 8.15 0.23
C CYS A 27 2.72 7.26 1.00
N LEU A 28 1.47 7.22 0.58
CA LEU A 28 0.40 6.46 1.23
C LEU A 28 -0.35 5.59 0.23
N ILE A 29 -0.87 4.44 0.67
CA ILE A 29 -1.77 3.61 -0.13
C ILE A 29 -3.19 4.11 0.05
N GLU A 30 -3.79 4.59 -1.03
CA GLU A 30 -5.17 5.09 -1.06
C GLU A 30 -6.17 3.97 -1.40
N TYR A 31 -5.74 2.97 -2.16
CA TYR A 31 -6.58 1.85 -2.58
C TYR A 31 -5.76 0.57 -2.74
N CYS A 32 -6.38 -0.57 -2.42
CA CYS A 32 -5.81 -1.90 -2.62
C CYS A 32 -6.88 -2.90 -3.03
N PHE A 33 -6.57 -3.71 -4.05
CA PHE A 33 -7.37 -4.84 -4.51
C PHE A 33 -6.49 -6.07 -4.76
N PRO A 34 -6.88 -7.29 -4.32
CA PRO A 34 -7.99 -7.57 -3.41
C PRO A 34 -7.83 -6.82 -2.07
N LYS A 35 -8.95 -6.56 -1.37
CA LYS A 35 -8.89 -5.90 -0.06
C LYS A 35 -8.10 -6.79 0.90
N MET A 36 -7.04 -6.26 1.51
CA MET A 36 -6.26 -6.98 2.50
C MET A 36 -7.12 -7.34 3.71
N ARG A 37 -7.05 -8.60 4.15
CA ARG A 37 -7.79 -9.08 5.32
C ARG A 37 -7.37 -8.26 6.53
N HIS A 38 -8.34 -7.68 7.24
CA HIS A 38 -8.08 -7.09 8.54
C HIS A 38 -7.74 -8.25 9.48
N THR A 39 -6.55 -8.23 10.08
CA THR A 39 -6.33 -9.03 11.29
C THR A 39 -7.23 -8.42 12.34
N GLU A 40 -8.39 -9.02 12.53
CA GLU A 40 -9.14 -8.85 13.75
C GLU A 40 -8.30 -9.51 14.84
N ASP A 41 -7.85 -8.70 15.78
CA ASP A 41 -7.12 -9.13 16.96
C ASP A 41 -8.02 -10.09 17.76
N SER A 42 -7.86 -11.39 17.52
CA SER A 42 -8.15 -12.39 18.54
C SER A 42 -7.05 -12.29 19.59
N ASP A 43 -7.35 -11.55 20.66
CA ASP A 43 -6.77 -11.55 22.00
C ASP A 43 -5.32 -12.05 22.16
N GLY A 44 -4.43 -11.10 22.44
CA GLY A 44 -3.30 -11.35 23.36
C GLY A 44 -1.91 -11.11 22.81
N LYS A 45 -1.36 -9.94 23.19
CA LYS A 45 0.06 -9.66 23.45
C LYS A 45 1.04 -9.92 22.28
N GLU A 46 1.59 -8.83 21.75
CA GLU A 46 3.05 -8.66 21.74
C GLU A 46 3.39 -7.17 21.59
N SER A 47 3.92 -6.66 22.69
CA SER A 47 4.75 -5.47 22.76
C SER A 47 5.97 -5.67 21.89
N ASP A 48 6.22 -4.75 20.95
CA ASP A 48 7.51 -4.09 20.83
C ASP A 48 7.30 -2.85 19.96
N MET A 49 7.56 -1.69 20.56
CA MET A 49 7.59 -0.40 19.89
C MET A 49 8.74 -0.39 18.89
N ASP A 50 8.41 -0.19 17.62
CA ASP A 50 9.28 0.57 16.73
C ASP A 50 8.38 1.38 15.78
N GLY A 51 8.35 2.69 16.00
CA GLY A 51 7.40 3.60 15.38
C GLY A 51 7.68 3.79 13.90
N ASN A 52 6.66 3.55 13.06
CA ASN A 52 6.16 4.47 12.04
C ASN A 52 4.93 3.83 11.37
N ASP A 53 3.84 3.72 12.11
CA ASP A 53 2.52 3.44 11.55
C ASP A 53 1.83 4.78 11.33
N ASP A 54 1.97 5.33 10.12
CA ASP A 54 1.12 6.44 9.69
C ASP A 54 0.08 5.95 8.69
N SER A 55 -0.83 5.12 9.20
CA SER A 55 -2.14 4.89 8.60
C SER A 55 -3.16 5.87 9.17
N THR A 56 -2.97 7.20 9.01
CA THR A 56 -4.04 8.16 9.37
C THR A 56 -5.04 8.34 8.22
N THR A 57 -6.10 7.56 8.25
CA THR A 57 -7.38 7.88 7.60
C THR A 57 -8.10 8.97 8.40
N ASN A 58 -8.45 10.07 7.75
CA ASN A 58 -9.28 11.14 8.32
C ASN A 58 -10.64 10.62 8.78
N GLU A 59 -11.11 11.21 9.88
CA GLU A 59 -12.43 11.03 10.50
C GLU A 59 -13.56 11.32 9.49
N ASN A 60 -14.35 10.29 9.15
CA ASN A 60 -15.81 10.34 8.86
C ASN A 60 -16.38 9.12 8.12
N ASP A 61 -15.60 8.04 7.90
CA ASP A 61 -16.15 6.73 7.53
C ASP A 61 -15.55 5.66 8.44
N ASN A 62 -16.38 4.74 8.95
CA ASN A 62 -16.01 3.57 9.75
C ASN A 62 -15.10 2.57 8.98
N LYS A 63 -13.92 3.00 8.53
CA LYS A 63 -12.99 2.21 7.72
C LYS A 63 -11.71 2.00 8.52
N LYS A 64 -11.53 0.80 9.10
CA LYS A 64 -10.29 0.41 9.80
C LYS A 64 -9.07 0.63 8.88
N PRO A 65 -7.92 1.06 9.42
CA PRO A 65 -6.72 1.31 8.63
C PRO A 65 -6.25 0.03 7.93
N PHE A 66 -5.81 0.22 6.69
CA PHE A 66 -5.22 -0.79 5.84
C PHE A 66 -3.83 -1.19 6.39
N LYS A 67 -3.62 -2.46 6.76
CA LYS A 67 -2.34 -2.93 7.31
C LYS A 67 -1.58 -3.79 6.30
N LEU A 68 -0.45 -3.27 5.83
CA LEU A 68 0.48 -4.05 4.99
C LEU A 68 1.21 -5.12 5.81
N PRO A 69 1.67 -6.21 5.17
CA PRO A 69 2.67 -7.09 5.77
C PRO A 69 3.89 -6.26 6.17
N LYS A 70 4.47 -6.53 7.35
CA LYS A 70 5.63 -5.77 7.88
C LYS A 70 6.78 -5.69 6.87
N VAL A 71 6.97 -6.75 6.08
CA VAL A 71 8.03 -6.85 5.06
C VAL A 71 7.82 -5.90 3.87
N TRP A 72 6.62 -5.36 3.68
CA TRP A 72 6.27 -4.39 2.65
C TRP A 72 6.11 -2.96 3.17
N ARG A 73 6.56 -2.66 4.39
CA ARG A 73 6.42 -1.31 4.97
C ARG A 73 6.97 -0.16 4.09
N THR A 74 7.96 -0.46 3.24
CA THR A 74 8.57 0.49 2.30
C THR A 74 7.92 0.50 0.92
N LEU A 75 6.90 -0.32 0.67
CA LEU A 75 6.24 -0.41 -0.63
C LEU A 75 5.76 0.96 -1.13
N PRO A 76 5.09 1.81 -0.33
CA PRO A 76 4.59 3.10 -0.82
C PRO A 76 5.70 4.00 -1.37
N SER A 77 6.84 4.09 -0.66
CA SER A 77 7.96 4.93 -1.08
C SER A 77 8.76 4.34 -2.25
N ILE A 78 8.73 3.01 -2.43
CA ILE A 78 9.30 2.36 -3.63
C ILE A 78 8.41 2.60 -4.85
N ALA A 79 7.09 2.53 -4.68
CA ALA A 79 6.12 2.73 -5.75
C ALA A 79 6.08 4.17 -6.25
N LEU A 80 6.31 5.15 -5.37
CA LEU A 80 6.38 6.57 -5.70
C LEU A 80 7.65 7.18 -5.08
N PRO A 81 8.82 7.05 -5.73
CA PRO A 81 10.08 7.55 -5.21
C PRO A 81 10.10 9.07 -5.21
N ASP A 82 10.88 9.66 -4.31
CA ASP A 82 10.98 11.12 -4.18
C ASP A 82 11.26 11.80 -5.51
N GLY A 83 12.19 11.27 -6.33
CA GLY A 83 12.52 11.81 -7.65
C GLY A 83 11.39 11.80 -8.70
N ALA A 84 10.22 11.23 -8.39
CA ALA A 84 9.05 11.24 -9.27
C ALA A 84 8.55 12.65 -9.61
N HIS A 85 8.86 13.65 -8.78
CA HIS A 85 8.55 15.05 -9.06
C HIS A 85 9.28 15.61 -10.30
N ASN A 86 10.35 14.96 -10.77
CA ASN A 86 11.12 15.41 -11.93
C ASN A 86 10.55 14.95 -13.29
N TYR A 87 9.50 14.12 -13.28
CA TYR A 87 8.96 13.51 -14.50
C TYR A 87 7.44 13.62 -14.57
N ASP A 88 6.92 14.01 -15.72
CA ASP A 88 5.47 14.05 -15.97
C ASP A 88 4.82 12.66 -15.88
N ARG A 89 5.55 11.62 -16.28
CA ARG A 89 5.16 10.20 -16.23
C ARG A 89 6.40 9.33 -16.21
N ASP A 90 6.33 8.22 -15.49
CA ASP A 90 7.37 7.19 -15.54
C ASP A 90 6.81 5.82 -15.13
N THR A 91 7.59 4.77 -15.35
CA THR A 91 7.32 3.39 -14.93
C THR A 91 8.49 2.84 -14.13
N ILE A 92 8.20 2.38 -12.93
CA ILE A 92 9.17 1.83 -11.99
C ILE A 92 8.94 0.33 -11.84
N TYR A 93 10.01 -0.44 -11.94
CA TYR A 93 10.03 -1.88 -11.74
C TYR A 93 10.82 -2.18 -10.47
N PHE A 94 10.24 -2.99 -9.58
CA PHE A 94 10.87 -3.33 -8.31
C PHE A 94 10.53 -4.76 -7.87
N HIS A 95 11.29 -5.26 -6.92
CA HIS A 95 11.09 -6.58 -6.33
C HIS A 95 10.70 -6.44 -4.86
N LEU A 96 9.77 -7.28 -4.42
CA LEU A 96 9.39 -7.41 -3.02
C LEU A 96 9.54 -8.86 -2.57
N PRO A 97 9.97 -9.12 -1.33
CA PRO A 97 9.91 -10.45 -0.75
C PRO A 97 8.46 -10.89 -0.58
N HIS A 98 8.15 -12.16 -0.85
CA HIS A 98 6.83 -12.72 -0.55
C HIS A 98 6.63 -12.85 0.98
N PRO A 99 5.48 -12.42 1.53
CA PRO A 99 5.24 -12.40 2.99
C PRO A 99 5.24 -13.80 3.61
N ASP A 100 4.58 -14.77 2.97
CA ASP A 100 4.43 -16.13 3.53
C ASP A 100 5.39 -17.17 2.94
N ARG A 101 6.12 -16.85 1.87
CA ARG A 101 6.94 -17.80 1.12
C ARG A 101 8.39 -17.31 1.11
N PRO A 102 9.21 -17.70 2.10
CA PRO A 102 10.62 -17.34 2.11
C PRO A 102 11.28 -17.86 0.81
N LEU A 103 12.13 -17.03 0.19
CA LEU A 103 12.79 -17.26 -1.11
C LEU A 103 11.92 -17.04 -2.37
N SER A 104 10.67 -16.63 -2.23
CA SER A 104 9.86 -16.16 -3.37
C SER A 104 9.92 -14.63 -3.50
N THR A 105 9.94 -14.15 -4.74
CA THR A 105 9.92 -12.72 -5.08
C THR A 105 8.63 -12.36 -5.78
N ILE A 106 8.14 -11.15 -5.49
CA ILE A 106 6.99 -10.53 -6.14
C ILE A 106 7.54 -9.38 -6.97
N TYR A 107 7.13 -9.35 -8.24
CA TYR A 107 7.48 -8.29 -9.17
C TYR A 107 6.42 -7.19 -9.06
N GLY A 108 6.87 -5.98 -8.73
CA GLY A 108 6.05 -4.78 -8.67
C GLY A 108 6.30 -3.91 -9.89
N ILE A 109 5.22 -3.36 -10.44
CA ILE A 109 5.25 -2.35 -11.50
C ILE A 109 4.43 -1.16 -10.97
N SER A 110 5.05 0.01 -10.90
CA SER A 110 4.36 1.26 -10.59
C SER A 110 4.41 2.19 -11.79
N CYS A 111 3.25 2.72 -12.18
CA CYS A 111 3.15 3.71 -13.24
C CYS A 111 2.51 4.96 -12.64
N TYR A 112 3.17 6.11 -12.75
CA TYR A 112 2.62 7.37 -12.27
C TYR A 112 2.53 8.41 -13.39
N ARG A 113 1.67 9.40 -13.16
CA ARG A 113 1.54 10.59 -13.99
C ARG A 113 1.29 11.79 -13.09
N GLN A 114 2.06 12.84 -13.27
CA GLN A 114 1.78 14.13 -12.66
C GLN A 114 0.58 14.79 -13.32
N ILE A 115 -0.23 15.43 -12.47
CA ILE A 115 -1.37 16.22 -12.89
C ILE A 115 -1.17 17.60 -12.27
N ALA A 116 -1.13 18.63 -13.12
CA ALA A 116 -1.05 20.01 -12.65
C ALA A 116 -2.28 20.34 -11.79
N SER A 117 -2.06 20.98 -10.64
CA SER A 117 -3.11 21.19 -9.63
C SER A 117 -4.26 22.06 -10.12
N ASP A 118 -4.04 22.91 -11.12
CA ASP A 118 -5.06 23.70 -11.81
C ASP A 118 -6.04 22.83 -12.63
N ARG A 119 -5.62 21.65 -13.07
CA ARG A 119 -6.43 20.68 -13.82
C ARG A 119 -7.18 19.70 -12.93
N LEU A 120 -7.04 19.80 -11.62
CA LEU A 120 -7.69 18.91 -10.66
C LEU A 120 -9.11 19.39 -10.35
N HIS A 121 -10.12 18.59 -10.69
CA HIS A 121 -11.54 18.91 -10.41
C HIS A 121 -11.91 18.83 -8.92
N ARG A 122 -11.18 18.02 -8.13
CA ARG A 122 -11.40 17.88 -6.68
C ARG A 122 -10.11 18.14 -5.93
N LYS A 123 -10.02 19.27 -5.24
CA LYS A 123 -8.90 19.61 -4.36
C LYS A 123 -9.30 19.27 -2.93
N THR A 124 -8.45 18.55 -2.22
CA THR A 124 -8.51 18.41 -0.77
C THR A 124 -7.82 19.61 -0.14
N ASP A 125 -8.33 20.11 0.99
CA ASP A 125 -7.67 21.18 1.74
C ASP A 125 -6.34 20.66 2.35
N ASP A 126 -5.32 21.52 2.41
CA ASP A 126 -3.96 21.20 2.91
C ASP A 126 -3.83 21.14 4.45
#